data_AF-A0A7C9ER78-F1
#
_entry.id   AF-A0A7C9ER78-F1
#
_cell.length_a   1.000
_cell.length_b   1.000
_cell.length_c   1.000
_cell.angle_alpha   90.00
_cell.angle_beta   90.00
_cell.angle_gamma   90.00
#
_symmetry.space_group_name_H-M   'P 1'
#
loop_
_entity.id
_entity.type
_entity.pdbx_description
1 polymer ?
#
loop_
_entity_poly.entity_id
_entity_poly.type
_entity_poly.pdbx_seq_one_letter_code
_entity_poly.pdbx_strand_id
1 'polypeptide(L)'
;VRCAEQRTQIQNKVKALSRLKAKLLVIAEEQRASEIKQIRGDAVKAEWGQQIRNYVFHPYKLVKDVRTGYETSDITSVMDGELDLFIKSYLKYKYTQMLSANS
;
A
#
# COMPACT_ATOMS: atom_id res chain seq x y z
N VAL A 1 28.16 13.24 -48.81
CA VAL A 1 27.83 11.86 -49.21
C VAL A 1 26.32 11.67 -49.10
N ARG A 2 25.61 11.67 -50.24
CA ARG A 2 24.18 11.35 -50.30
C ARG A 2 24.04 9.84 -50.14
N CYS A 3 23.77 9.37 -48.92
CA CYS A 3 23.40 7.97 -48.68
C CYS A 3 21.88 7.85 -48.67
N ALA A 4 21.34 7.31 -49.76
CA ALA A 4 19.92 6.99 -49.92
C ALA A 4 19.70 5.50 -49.65
N GLU A 5 19.81 5.06 -48.38
CA GLU A 5 19.72 3.63 -48.05
C GLU A 5 18.72 3.25 -46.93
N GLN A 6 17.95 4.18 -46.36
CA GLN A 6 16.73 3.81 -45.60
C GLN A 6 15.56 4.76 -45.95
N ARG A 7 14.73 4.36 -46.92
CA ARG A 7 13.99 5.28 -47.82
C ARG A 7 12.45 5.24 -47.70
N THR A 8 11.86 5.12 -46.50
CA THR A 8 10.41 5.34 -46.36
C THR A 8 10.03 6.13 -45.10
N GLN A 9 9.31 7.25 -45.29
CA GLN A 9 8.62 8.00 -44.24
C GLN A 9 7.80 7.08 -43.32
N ILE A 10 7.26 6.02 -43.90
CA ILE A 10 6.51 4.97 -43.21
C ILE A 10 7.38 4.25 -42.17
N GLN A 11 8.60 3.83 -42.51
CA GLN A 11 9.51 3.19 -41.54
C GLN A 11 9.92 4.14 -40.41
N ASN A 12 10.16 5.42 -40.72
CA ASN A 12 10.45 6.43 -39.70
C ASN A 12 9.23 6.68 -38.80
N LYS A 13 8.02 6.73 -39.37
CA LYS A 13 6.76 6.87 -38.63
C LYS A 13 6.51 5.66 -37.73
N VAL A 14 6.77 4.44 -38.22
CA VAL A 14 6.65 3.20 -37.43
C VAL A 14 7.66 3.17 -36.28
N LYS A 15 8.92 3.49 -36.54
CA LYS A 15 9.96 3.59 -35.49
C LYS A 15 9.61 4.67 -34.45
N ALA A 16 9.12 5.83 -34.88
CA ALA A 16 8.69 6.90 -33.97
C ALA A 16 7.49 6.49 -33.10
N LEU A 17 6.48 5.85 -33.69
CA LEU A 17 5.31 5.33 -32.96
C LEU A 17 5.70 4.21 -31.99
N SER A 18 6.61 3.31 -32.37
CA SER A 18 7.14 2.27 -31.49
C SER A 18 7.84 2.87 -30.27
N ARG A 19 8.71 3.88 -30.48
CA ARG A 19 9.37 4.61 -29.38
C ARG A 19 8.38 5.38 -28.51
N LEU A 20 7.37 6.00 -29.11
CA LEU A 20 6.33 6.72 -28.37
C LEU A 20 5.53 5.75 -27.49
N LYS A 21 5.09 4.61 -28.03
CA LYS A 21 4.40 3.57 -27.27
C LYS A 21 5.25 3.03 -26.12
N ALA A 22 6.53 2.79 -26.35
CA ALA A 22 7.45 2.35 -25.30
C ALA A 22 7.56 3.40 -24.17
N LYS A 23 7.68 4.69 -24.50
CA LYS A 23 7.70 5.77 -23.50
C LYS A 23 6.38 5.88 -22.73
N LEU A 24 5.24 5.78 -23.42
CA LEU A 24 3.92 5.81 -22.78
C LEU A 24 3.72 4.62 -21.84
N LEU A 25 4.20 3.44 -22.21
CA LEU A 25 4.17 2.26 -21.34
C LEU A 25 4.94 2.51 -20.04
N VAL A 26 6.17 3.02 -20.14
CA VAL A 26 7.00 3.36 -18.97
C VAL A 26 6.29 4.36 -18.06
N ILE A 27 5.70 5.42 -18.63
CA ILE A 27 4.95 6.41 -17.86
C ILE A 27 3.75 5.76 -17.15
N ALA A 28 3.01 4.89 -17.82
CA ALA A 28 1.88 4.19 -17.24
C ALA A 28 2.29 3.24 -16.10
N GLU A 29 3.42 2.54 -16.26
CA GLU A 29 4.00 1.69 -15.21
C GLU A 29 4.45 2.52 -14.00
N GLU A 30 5.10 3.66 -14.23
CA GLU A 30 5.51 4.58 -13.17
C GLU A 30 4.31 5.16 -12.42
N GLN A 31 3.25 5.58 -13.14
CA GLN A 31 2.01 6.06 -12.53
C GLN A 31 1.36 4.98 -11.68
N ARG A 32 1.23 3.76 -12.21
CA ARG A 32 0.68 2.62 -11.46
C ARG A 32 1.53 2.30 -10.22
N ALA A 33 2.85 2.31 -10.36
CA ALA A 33 3.75 2.09 -9.23
C ALA A 33 3.62 3.20 -8.17
N SER A 34 3.43 4.45 -8.59
CA SER A 34 3.20 5.59 -7.70
C SER A 34 1.87 5.49 -6.96
N GLU A 35 0.78 5.13 -7.64
CA GLU A 35 -0.53 4.89 -7.02
C GLU A 35 -0.46 3.75 -5.99
N ILE A 36 0.18 2.63 -6.35
CA ILE A 36 0.38 1.51 -5.42
C ILE A 36 1.23 1.94 -4.22
N LYS A 37 2.27 2.75 -4.43
CA LYS A 37 3.10 3.29 -3.34
C LYS A 37 2.28 4.21 -2.43
N GLN A 38 1.44 5.08 -2.97
CA GLN A 38 0.55 5.92 -2.16
C GLN A 38 -0.43 5.09 -1.33
N ILE A 39 -1.01 4.03 -1.90
CA ILE A 39 -1.93 3.12 -1.19
C ILE A 39 -1.20 2.35 -0.09
N ARG A 40 -0.01 1.81 -0.39
CA ARG A 40 0.83 1.12 0.62
C ARG A 40 1.28 2.08 1.72
N GLY A 41 1.36 3.37 1.43
CA GLY A 41 1.94 4.37 2.31
C GLY A 41 3.46 4.22 2.41
N ASP A 42 4.06 4.93 3.36
CA ASP A 42 5.47 4.72 3.69
C ASP A 42 5.64 3.27 4.11
N ALA A 43 6.58 2.57 3.46
CA ALA A 43 6.90 1.19 3.79
C ALA A 43 7.37 1.16 5.25
N VAL A 44 6.46 0.80 6.15
CA VAL A 44 6.77 0.65 7.56
C VAL A 44 7.76 -0.50 7.64
N LYS A 45 9.03 -0.16 7.83
CA LYS A 45 10.05 -1.17 8.07
C LYS A 45 9.60 -1.95 9.32
N ALA A 46 9.65 -3.28 9.23
CA ALA A 46 9.38 -4.16 10.34
C ALA A 46 10.54 -4.09 11.36
N GLU A 47 10.78 -2.90 11.89
CA GLU A 47 11.74 -2.64 12.95
C GLU A 47 11.09 -2.92 14.30
N TRP A 48 11.91 -3.37 15.26
CA TRP A 48 11.50 -3.61 16.62
C TRP A 48 11.01 -2.30 17.27
N GLY A 49 9.68 -2.14 17.33
CA GLY A 49 9.03 -0.91 17.80
C GLY A 49 7.77 -0.52 17.02
N GLN A 50 7.59 -1.05 15.81
CA GLN A 50 6.41 -0.78 14.95
C GLN A 50 5.30 -1.84 15.11
N GLN A 51 5.17 -2.45 16.29
CA GLN A 51 4.14 -3.46 16.55
C GLN A 51 2.79 -2.80 16.82
N ILE A 52 1.78 -3.17 16.05
CA ILE A 52 0.42 -2.60 16.20
C ILE A 52 -0.46 -3.41 17.15
N ARG A 53 -0.16 -4.68 17.38
CA ARG A 53 -0.98 -5.58 18.19
C ARG A 53 -0.13 -6.66 18.84
N ASN A 54 -0.32 -6.84 20.14
CA ASN A 54 0.34 -7.86 20.93
C ASN A 54 -0.60 -9.06 21.12
N TYR A 55 -0.10 -10.25 20.83
CA TYR A 55 -0.78 -11.52 21.05
C TYR A 55 0.00 -12.32 22.10
N VAL A 56 -0.55 -12.42 23.31
CA VAL A 56 0.05 -13.15 24.42
C VAL A 56 -0.77 -14.40 24.66
N PHE A 57 -0.21 -15.58 24.39
CA PHE A 57 -0.90 -16.86 24.59
C PHE A 57 -0.73 -17.41 26.01
N HIS A 58 0.43 -17.18 26.61
CA HIS A 58 0.79 -17.61 27.95
C HIS A 58 1.68 -16.53 28.60
N PRO A 59 1.60 -16.32 29.93
CA PRO A 59 0.85 -17.08 30.94
C PRO A 59 -0.64 -16.75 31.03
N TYR A 60 -1.07 -15.66 30.40
CA TYR A 60 -2.47 -15.26 30.27
C TYR A 60 -2.80 -15.05 28.79
N LYS A 61 -4.05 -15.31 28.43
CA LYS A 61 -4.54 -15.10 27.07
C LYS A 61 -4.97 -13.65 26.90
N LEU A 62 -4.24 -12.89 26.08
CA LEU A 62 -4.53 -11.48 25.80
C LEU A 62 -4.18 -11.10 24.37
N VAL A 63 -5.12 -10.46 23.66
CA VAL A 63 -4.85 -9.73 22.43
C VAL A 63 -5.11 -8.26 22.67
N LYS A 64 -4.10 -7.40 22.44
CA LYS A 64 -4.19 -5.96 22.66
C LYS A 64 -3.72 -5.17 21.44
N ASP A 65 -4.56 -4.32 20.87
CA ASP A 65 -4.17 -3.37 19.83
C ASP A 65 -3.57 -2.12 20.50
N VAL A 66 -2.30 -1.83 20.21
CA VAL A 66 -1.54 -0.75 20.85
C VAL A 66 -1.99 0.62 20.33
N ARG A 67 -2.58 0.67 19.13
CA ARG A 67 -3.01 1.94 18.52
C ARG A 67 -4.34 2.42 19.08
N THR A 68 -5.27 1.49 19.32
CA THR A 68 -6.63 1.82 19.79
C THR A 68 -6.81 1.59 21.29
N GLY A 69 -5.89 0.83 21.91
CA GLY A 69 -6.00 0.40 23.31
C GLY A 69 -7.02 -0.71 23.54
N TYR A 70 -7.70 -1.20 22.51
CA TYR A 70 -8.70 -2.26 22.64
C TYR A 70 -8.02 -3.61 22.93
N GLU A 71 -8.54 -4.34 23.92
CA GLU A 71 -8.02 -5.63 24.33
C GLU A 71 -9.13 -6.67 24.53
N THR A 72 -8.81 -7.93 24.27
CA THR A 72 -9.71 -9.09 24.48
C THR A 72 -8.93 -10.27 25.02
N SER A 73 -9.56 -11.07 25.89
CA SER A 73 -9.01 -12.32 26.43
C SER A 73 -9.31 -13.53 25.54
N ASP A 74 -10.25 -13.41 24.61
CA ASP A 74 -10.66 -14.51 23.73
C ASP A 74 -9.78 -14.59 22.48
N ILE A 75 -8.61 -15.24 22.62
CA ILE A 75 -7.65 -15.41 21.52
C ILE A 75 -8.19 -16.33 20.44
N THR A 76 -8.93 -17.38 20.82
CA THR A 76 -9.35 -18.41 19.88
C THR A 76 -10.21 -17.81 18.78
N SER A 77 -11.25 -17.06 19.17
CA SER A 77 -12.13 -16.35 18.23
C SER A 77 -11.38 -15.35 17.36
N VAL A 78 -10.38 -14.65 17.92
CA VAL A 78 -9.54 -13.71 17.16
C VAL A 78 -8.68 -14.42 16.11
N MET A 79 -8.12 -15.59 16.45
CA MET A 79 -7.33 -16.40 15.52
C MET A 79 -8.21 -17.09 14.47
N ASP A 80 -9.46 -17.40 14.81
CA ASP A 80 -10.48 -17.93 13.90
C ASP A 80 -11.05 -16.85 12.96
N GLY A 81 -10.66 -15.59 13.12
CA GLY A 81 -10.94 -14.51 12.18
C GLY A 81 -11.90 -13.44 12.70
N GLU A 82 -12.34 -13.48 13.96
CA GLU A 82 -13.15 -12.42 14.56
C GLU A 82 -12.33 -11.15 14.84
N LEU A 83 -11.98 -10.42 13.77
CA LEU A 83 -11.21 -9.17 13.81
C LEU A 83 -12.09 -7.92 13.73
N ASP A 84 -13.41 -8.07 13.57
CA ASP A 84 -14.35 -6.96 13.36
C ASP A 84 -14.28 -5.91 14.47
N LEU A 85 -14.11 -6.33 15.73
CA LEU A 85 -14.01 -5.43 16.88
C LEU A 85 -12.75 -4.57 16.81
N PHE A 86 -11.63 -5.14 16.36
CA PHE A 86 -10.38 -4.42 16.12
C PHE A 86 -10.50 -3.45 14.95
N ILE A 87 -11.16 -3.85 13.87
CA ILE A 87 -11.36 -3.00 12.70
C ILE A 87 -12.26 -1.80 13.06
N LYS A 88 -13.40 -2.05 13.71
CA LYS A 88 -14.34 -1.00 14.14
C LYS A 88 -13.69 -0.01 15.11
N SER A 89 -12.94 -0.50 16.11
CA SER A 89 -12.22 0.36 17.05
C SER A 89 -11.16 1.21 16.34
N TYR A 90 -10.43 0.65 15.37
CA TYR A 90 -9.45 1.41 14.58
C TYR A 90 -10.09 2.49 13.70
N LEU A 91 -11.20 2.18 13.02
CA LEU A 91 -11.92 3.17 12.22
C LEU A 91 -12.44 4.33 13.08
N LYS A 92 -12.99 4.04 14.26
CA LYS A 92 -13.44 5.07 15.22
C LYS A 92 -12.28 5.92 15.72
N TYR A 93 -11.15 5.30 16.07
CA TYR A 93 -9.93 6.00 16.47
C TYR A 93 -9.45 6.95 15.36
N LYS A 94 -9.33 6.44 14.12
CA LYS A 94 -8.91 7.24 12.96
C LYS A 94 -9.84 8.43 12.71
N TYR A 95 -11.15 8.22 12.78
CA TYR A 95 -12.14 9.28 12.62
C TYR A 95 -12.00 10.36 13.69
N THR A 96 -11.78 9.95 14.94
CA THR A 96 -11.55 10.87 16.07
C THR A 96 -10.29 11.71 15.86
N GLN A 97 -9.18 11.09 15.45
CA GLN A 97 -7.93 11.78 15.15
C GLN A 97 -8.07 12.79 14.00
N MET A 98 -8.85 12.45 12.96
CA MET A 98 -9.14 13.36 11.85
C MET A 98 -9.95 14.59 12.29
N LEU A 99 -10.94 14.40 13.15
CA LEU A 99 -11.72 15.50 13.72
C LEU A 99 -10.85 16.47 14.53
N SER A 100 -9.95 15.93 15.37
CA SER A 100 -9.02 16.74 16.16
C SER A 100 -7.96 17.48 15.34
N ALA A 101 -7.59 16.96 14.16
CA ALA A 101 -6.60 17.58 13.29
C ALA A 101 -7.16 18.73 12.42
N ASN A 102 -8.48 18.76 12.25
CA ASN A 102 -9.20 19.77 11.47
C ASN A 102 -9.84 20.88 12.33
N SER A 103 -9.67 20.82 13.65
CA SER A 103 -10.14 21.83 14.62
C SER A 103 -8.97 22.69 15.08
#